data_AF-A0A3D5WH93-F1
#
_entry.id   AF-A0A3D5WH93-F1
#
_cell.length_a   1.000
_cell.length_b   1.000
_cell.length_c   1.000
_cell.angle_alpha   90.00
_cell.angle_beta   90.00
_cell.angle_gamma   90.00
#
_symmetry.space_group_name_H-M   'P 1'
#
loop_
_entity.id
_entity.type
_entity.pdbx_description
1 polymer ?
#
loop_
_entity_poly.entity_id
_entity_poly.type
_entity_poly.pdbx_seq_one_letter_code
_entity_poly.pdbx_strand_id
1 'polypeptide(L)'
;MLDTIKRYLKVFFSVRLLPVLVVYILLFALLVNRMFQLQIVKGDEYEKESKQQATKTREIKATRGNIYDCNGKLLAYNALSHNVIFEENDKTKGLSSKD
;
A
#
# COMPACT_ATOMS: atom_id res chain seq x y z
N MET A 1 49.85 17.92 -11.64
CA MET A 1 48.38 17.80 -11.48
C MET A 1 47.98 16.61 -10.62
N LEU A 2 48.57 15.42 -10.82
CA LEU A 2 48.36 14.29 -9.88
C LEU A 2 48.93 14.56 -8.48
N ASP A 3 50.03 15.30 -8.40
CA ASP A 3 50.72 15.55 -7.12
C ASP A 3 49.91 16.46 -6.19
N THR A 4 49.19 17.41 -6.76
CA THR A 4 48.23 18.25 -6.04
C THR A 4 47.06 17.41 -5.52
N ILE A 5 46.52 16.48 -6.33
CA ILE A 5 45.46 15.56 -5.91
C ILE A 5 45.93 14.65 -4.77
N LYS A 6 47.12 14.06 -4.87
CA LYS A 6 47.72 13.24 -3.79
C LYS A 6 47.90 14.04 -2.50
N ARG A 7 48.30 15.31 -2.60
CA ARG A 7 48.46 16.19 -1.43
C ARG A 7 47.12 16.44 -0.73
N TYR A 8 46.06 16.71 -1.49
CA TYR A 8 44.71 16.83 -0.93
C TYR A 8 44.23 15.53 -0.30
N LEU A 9 44.48 14.38 -0.95
CA LEU A 9 44.10 13.07 -0.42
C LEU A 9 44.83 12.77 0.90
N LYS A 10 46.11 13.13 1.01
CA LYS A 10 46.87 12.97 2.25
C LYS A 10 46.29 13.82 3.38
N VAL A 11 45.94 15.08 3.11
CA VAL A 11 45.30 15.98 4.10
C VAL A 11 43.91 15.46 4.48
N PHE A 12 43.15 14.96 3.50
CA PHE A 12 41.84 14.35 3.69
C PHE A 12 41.90 13.16 4.66
N PHE A 13 42.86 12.25 4.50
CA PHE A 13 43.07 11.12 5.42
C PHE A 13 43.75 11.49 6.74
N SER A 14 44.35 12.69 6.84
CA SER A 14 44.93 13.19 8.09
C SER A 14 43.84 13.63 9.08
N VAL A 15 42.67 14.03 8.59
CA VAL A 15 41.52 14.41 9.42
C VAL A 15 40.63 13.18 9.65
N ARG A 16 40.64 12.64 10.88
CA ARG A 16 39.98 11.37 11.22
C ARG A 16 38.47 11.30 10.89
N LEU A 17 37.77 12.44 11.00
CA LEU A 17 36.31 12.54 10.78
C LEU A 17 35.91 12.69 9.31
N LEU A 18 36.82 13.19 8.47
CA LEU A 18 36.50 13.62 7.11
C LEU A 18 36.25 12.42 6.16
N PRO A 19 37.05 11.32 6.19
CA PRO A 19 36.74 10.10 5.44
C PRO A 19 35.42 9.47 5.88
N VAL A 20 35.12 9.47 7.19
CA VAL A 20 33.88 8.92 7.75
C VAL A 20 32.68 9.69 7.20
N LEU A 21 32.73 11.02 7.16
CA LEU A 21 31.67 11.86 6.59
C LEU A 21 31.43 11.55 5.11
N VAL A 22 32.48 11.38 4.31
CA VAL A 22 32.34 11.05 2.88
C VAL A 22 31.69 9.68 2.68
N VAL A 23 32.06 8.68 3.48
CA VAL A 23 31.40 7.37 3.43
C VAL A 23 29.91 7.49 3.77
N TYR A 24 29.55 8.26 4.79
CA TYR A 24 28.15 8.51 5.14
C TYR A 24 27.39 9.21 4.00
N ILE A 25 27.97 10.23 3.38
CA ILE A 25 27.35 10.92 2.23
C ILE A 25 27.13 9.95 1.07
N LEU A 26 28.09 9.08 0.77
CA LEU A 26 27.94 8.08 -0.29
C LEU A 26 26.83 7.06 0.02
N LEU A 27 26.72 6.60 1.26
CA LEU A 27 25.65 5.71 1.69
C LEU A 27 24.28 6.40 1.57
N PHE A 28 24.17 7.65 2.01
CA PHE A 28 22.94 8.43 1.86
C PHE A 28 22.59 8.67 0.39
N ALA A 29 23.56 8.97 -0.46
CA ALA A 29 23.34 9.15 -1.89
C ALA A 29 22.78 7.88 -2.55
N LEU A 30 23.24 6.69 -2.15
CA LEU A 30 22.70 5.42 -2.61
C LEU A 30 21.24 5.24 -2.19
N LEU A 31 20.90 5.55 -0.94
CA LEU A 31 19.53 5.47 -0.44
C LEU A 31 18.61 6.48 -1.14
N VAL A 32 19.06 7.71 -1.37
CA VAL A 32 18.30 8.73 -2.11
C VAL A 32 18.06 8.29 -3.55
N ASN A 33 19.05 7.70 -4.22
CA ASN A 33 18.86 7.14 -5.57
C ASN A 33 17.81 6.02 -5.57
N ARG A 34 17.90 5.09 -4.61
CA ARG A 34 16.91 4.01 -4.45
C ARG A 34 15.50 4.56 -4.19
N MET A 35 15.39 5.58 -3.35
CA MET A 35 14.12 6.23 -3.04
C MET A 35 13.56 6.96 -4.25
N PHE A 36 14.40 7.64 -5.04
CA PHE A 36 14.00 8.29 -6.28
C PHE A 36 13.48 7.28 -7.30
N GLN A 37 14.13 6.11 -7.45
CA GLN A 37 13.60 5.04 -8.31
C GLN A 37 12.21 4.57 -7.86
N LEU A 38 12.00 4.38 -6.55
CA LEU A 38 10.71 3.92 -6.03
C LEU A 38 9.61 4.99 -6.15
N GLN A 39 9.93 6.26 -5.93
CA GLN A 39 8.96 7.35 -5.92
C GLN A 39 8.65 7.89 -7.32
N ILE A 40 9.64 8.04 -8.20
CA ILE A 40 9.46 8.68 -9.52
C ILE A 40 9.24 7.64 -10.61
N VAL A 41 10.02 6.55 -10.62
CA VAL A 41 9.92 5.54 -11.71
C VAL A 41 8.75 4.59 -11.46
N LYS A 42 8.51 4.22 -10.20
CA LYS A 42 7.43 3.29 -9.82
C LYS A 42 6.27 3.94 -9.07
N GLY A 43 6.29 5.26 -8.89
CA GLY A 43 5.24 6.00 -8.18
C GLY A 43 3.86 5.74 -8.76
N ASP A 44 3.73 5.88 -10.08
CA ASP A 44 2.47 5.69 -10.80
C ASP A 44 1.95 4.25 -10.72
N GLU A 45 2.85 3.26 -10.65
CA GLU A 45 2.51 1.84 -10.54
C GLU A 45 1.95 1.54 -9.15
N TYR A 46 2.60 2.03 -8.09
CA TYR A 46 2.11 1.88 -6.71
C TYR A 46 0.83 2.68 -6.45
N GLU A 47 0.66 3.85 -7.07
CA GLU A 47 -0.59 4.62 -6.97
C GLU A 47 -1.75 3.88 -7.66
N LYS A 48 -1.51 3.28 -8.83
CA LYS A 48 -2.50 2.45 -9.52
C LYS A 48 -2.83 1.19 -8.74
N GLU A 49 -1.84 0.50 -8.18
CA GLU A 49 -2.07 -0.70 -7.37
C GLU A 49 -2.87 -0.37 -6.10
N SER A 50 -2.57 0.75 -5.43
CA SER A 50 -3.37 1.23 -4.30
C SER A 50 -4.82 1.55 -4.70
N LYS A 51 -5.03 2.22 -5.83
CA LYS A 51 -6.38 2.49 -6.37
C LYS A 51 -7.12 1.22 -6.82
N GLN A 52 -6.41 0.22 -7.32
CA GLN A 52 -6.98 -1.08 -7.69
C GLN A 52 -7.29 -1.95 -6.46
N GLN A 53 -6.47 -1.93 -5.42
CA GLN A 53 -6.81 -2.54 -4.13
C GLN A 53 -8.02 -1.86 -3.49
N ALA A 54 -8.18 -0.54 -3.67
CA ALA A 54 -9.40 0.18 -3.28
C ALA A 54 -10.61 -0.25 -4.15
N THR A 55 -10.38 -0.51 -5.44
CA THR A 55 -11.35 -1.11 -6.37
C THR A 55 -11.38 -2.62 -6.18
N LYS A 56 -11.71 -3.10 -4.96
CA LYS A 56 -11.84 -4.54 -4.70
C LYS A 56 -12.81 -5.15 -5.71
N THR A 57 -12.28 -6.02 -6.56
CA THR A 57 -13.07 -6.88 -7.44
C THR A 57 -14.00 -7.70 -6.56
N ARG A 58 -15.29 -7.34 -6.55
CA ARG A 58 -16.31 -8.08 -5.81
C ARG A 58 -16.55 -9.37 -6.58
N GLU A 59 -16.09 -10.48 -6.05
CA GLU A 59 -16.41 -11.78 -6.63
C GLU A 59 -17.93 -11.98 -6.56
N ILE A 60 -18.56 -12.07 -7.73
CA ILE A 60 -20.00 -12.28 -7.82
C ILE A 60 -20.23 -13.74 -7.46
N LYS A 61 -20.71 -14.02 -6.25
CA LYS A 61 -21.05 -15.40 -5.86
C LYS A 61 -22.07 -15.94 -6.86
N ALA A 62 -21.71 -17.02 -7.54
CA ALA A 62 -22.63 -17.74 -8.42
C ALA A 62 -23.83 -18.26 -7.59
N THR A 63 -25.04 -18.03 -8.09
CA THR A 63 -26.27 -18.56 -7.49
C THR A 63 -26.29 -20.08 -7.60
N ARG A 64 -26.63 -20.80 -6.51
CA ARG A 64 -26.81 -22.27 -6.59
C ARG A 64 -28.00 -22.61 -7.50
N GLY A 65 -27.91 -23.72 -8.21
CA GLY A 65 -29.03 -24.24 -9.00
C GLY A 65 -30.24 -24.62 -8.13
N ASN A 66 -31.41 -24.63 -8.75
CA ASN A 66 -32.65 -25.07 -8.13
C ASN A 66 -32.67 -26.60 -7.97
N ILE A 67 -33.17 -27.09 -6.85
CA ILE A 67 -33.32 -28.53 -6.57
C ILE A 67 -34.78 -28.92 -6.80
N TYR A 68 -34.99 -29.96 -7.60
CA TYR A 68 -36.32 -30.49 -7.93
C TYR A 68 -36.45 -31.95 -7.47
N ASP A 69 -37.66 -32.36 -7.13
CA ASP A 69 -38.04 -33.77 -6.92
C ASP A 69 -38.10 -34.53 -8.27
N CYS A 70 -38.17 -35.86 -8.24
CA CYS A 70 -38.28 -36.73 -9.42
C CYS A 70 -39.46 -36.34 -10.34
N ASN A 71 -40.49 -35.73 -9.76
CA ASN A 71 -41.71 -35.27 -10.43
C ASN A 71 -41.61 -33.80 -10.92
N GLY A 72 -40.43 -33.18 -10.85
CA GLY A 72 -40.20 -31.79 -11.27
C GLY A 72 -40.70 -30.73 -10.28
N LYS A 73 -41.08 -31.11 -9.06
CA LYS A 73 -41.52 -30.15 -8.03
C LYS A 73 -40.32 -29.44 -7.41
N LEU A 74 -40.33 -28.11 -7.38
CA LEU A 74 -39.25 -27.30 -6.79
C LEU A 74 -39.20 -27.50 -5.27
N LEU A 75 -38.05 -27.93 -4.76
CA LEU A 75 -37.79 -28.19 -3.34
C LEU A 75 -36.91 -27.10 -2.69
N ALA A 76 -35.93 -26.56 -3.41
CA ALA A 76 -35.06 -25.50 -2.90
C ALA A 76 -34.59 -24.56 -4.02
N TYR A 77 -34.56 -23.26 -3.72
CA TYR A 77 -34.07 -22.19 -4.59
C TYR A 77 -33.42 -21.07 -3.77
N ASN A 78 -32.66 -20.18 -4.41
CA ASN A 78 -32.09 -19.01 -3.74
C ASN A 78 -33.02 -17.79 -3.86
N ALA A 79 -33.19 -17.06 -2.77
CA ALA A 79 -33.87 -15.76 -2.74
C ALA A 79 -32.88 -14.67 -2.30
N LEU A 80 -33.00 -13.48 -2.88
CA LEU A 80 -32.20 -12.32 -2.48
C LEU A 80 -32.69 -11.84 -1.11
N SER A 81 -31.78 -11.76 -0.12
CA SER A 81 -32.08 -11.23 1.21
C SER A 81 -31.25 -9.99 1.47
N HIS A 82 -31.92 -8.90 1.86
CA HIS A 82 -31.29 -7.64 2.22
C HIS A 82 -31.32 -7.50 3.74
N ASN A 83 -30.15 -7.47 4.36
CA ASN A 83 -30.02 -7.18 5.78
C ASN A 83 -29.54 -5.74 5.96
N VAL A 84 -30.29 -4.94 6.72
CA VAL A 84 -29.94 -3.56 7.05
C VAL A 84 -29.36 -3.56 8.45
N ILE A 85 -28.08 -3.25 8.55
CA ILE A 85 -27.36 -3.17 9.83
C ILE A 85 -27.09 -1.69 10.10
N PHE A 86 -27.60 -1.19 11.22
CA PHE A 86 -27.29 0.15 11.70
C PHE A 86 -26.12 0.06 12.68
N GLU A 87 -25.00 0.71 12.34
CA GLU A 87 -23.87 0.89 13.24
C GLU A 87 -23.85 2.34 13.73
N GLU A 88 -23.99 2.51 15.03
CA GLU A 88 -23.92 3.83 15.66
C GLU A 88 -22.45 4.30 15.66
N ASN A 89 -22.22 5.49 15.09
CA ASN A 89 -20.89 6.10 15.00
C ASN A 89 -20.79 7.28 15.99
N ASP A 90 -19.57 7.75 16.31
CA ASP A 90 -19.38 8.84 17.28
C ASP A 90 -20.14 10.14 16.94
N LYS A 91 -20.54 10.33 15.69
CA LYS A 91 -21.36 11.47 15.22
C LYS A 91 -22.87 11.30 15.50
N THR A 92 -23.35 10.10 15.80
CA THR A 92 -24.78 9.80 16.05
C THR A 92 -25.10 9.58 17.53
N LYS A 93 -24.08 9.43 18.40
CA LYS A 93 -24.22 9.26 19.86
C LYS A 93 -25.02 10.36 20.58
N GLY A 94 -25.07 11.56 19.99
CA GLY A 94 -25.81 12.70 20.54
C GLY A 94 -27.29 12.77 20.13
N LEU A 95 -27.76 11.90 19.22
CA LEU A 95 -29.16 11.88 18.78
C LEU A 95 -29.98 10.76 19.44
N SER A 96 -29.34 9.76 20.06
CA SER A 96 -30.05 8.65 20.73
C SER A 96 -30.41 8.92 22.21
N SER A 97 -29.99 10.05 22.80
CA SER A 97 -30.33 10.41 24.19
C SER A 97 -31.41 11.48 24.28
N LYS A 98 -32.47 11.33 23.47
CA LYS A 98 -33.64 12.20 23.55
C LYS A 98 -34.92 11.38 23.66
N ASP A 99 -34.92 10.46 24.61
CA ASP A 99 -36.11 9.95 25.29
C ASP A 99 -35.86 10.04 26.80
#